data_AF-A0AAJ1E3G7-F1
#
_entry.id   AF-A0AAJ1E3G7-F1
#
_cell.length_a   1.000
_cell.length_b   1.000
_cell.length_c   1.000
_cell.angle_alpha   90.00
_cell.angle_beta   90.00
_cell.angle_gamma   90.00
#
_symmetry.space_group_name_H-M   'P 1'
#
loop_
_entity.id
_entity.type
_entity.pdbx_description
1 polymer ?
#
loop_
_entity_poly.entity_id
_entity_poly.type
_entity_poly.pdbx_seq_one_letter_code
_entity_poly.pdbx_strand_id
1 'polypeptide(L)'
;MSSNFERALARQEIPQFFRGQGEYLTRDGDWDEHLFCINWPGIFAYMRDNADGEQQLSAGFELYVYSIEESFEDCFGLRENLFGYYSTRARWAPASTDLLAQLPAPCRRRIVQRLSWYRWQLENHTRLLPERARRMAEDGAAAEFIDLPASPYA
;
A
#
# COMPACT_ATOMS: atom_id res chain seq x y z
N MET A 1 -11.82 -12.72 -20.35
CA MET A 1 -10.42 -12.39 -20.01
C MET A 1 -10.27 -12.59 -18.52
N SER A 2 -9.20 -13.24 -18.07
CA SER A 2 -8.90 -13.43 -16.65
C SER A 2 -8.35 -12.11 -16.06
N SER A 3 -8.81 -11.72 -14.88
CA SER A 3 -8.35 -10.51 -14.19
C SER A 3 -6.90 -10.68 -13.69
N ASN A 4 -6.23 -9.56 -13.38
CA ASN A 4 -4.89 -9.60 -12.78
C ASN A 4 -4.88 -10.36 -11.44
N PHE A 5 -5.98 -10.26 -10.66
CA PHE A 5 -6.12 -10.99 -9.41
C PHE A 5 -6.18 -12.52 -9.63
N GLU A 6 -6.99 -12.98 -10.57
CA GLU A 6 -7.06 -14.41 -10.94
C GLU A 6 -5.70 -14.95 -11.42
N ARG A 7 -5.00 -14.18 -12.24
CA ARG A 7 -3.65 -14.54 -12.71
C ARG A 7 -2.67 -14.66 -11.55
N ALA A 8 -2.70 -13.70 -10.62
CA ALA A 8 -1.87 -13.72 -9.43
C ALA A 8 -2.19 -14.90 -8.51
N LEU A 9 -3.48 -15.25 -8.35
CA LEU A 9 -3.90 -16.44 -7.61
C LEU A 9 -3.33 -17.71 -8.27
N ALA A 10 -3.52 -17.87 -9.58
CA ALA A 10 -3.04 -19.04 -10.33
C ALA A 10 -1.52 -19.20 -10.30
N ARG A 11 -0.78 -18.09 -10.25
CA ARG A 11 0.69 -18.07 -10.20
C ARG A 11 1.28 -18.03 -8.79
N GLN A 12 0.45 -17.96 -7.75
CA GLN A 12 0.88 -17.76 -6.36
C GLN A 12 1.67 -16.46 -6.13
N GLU A 13 1.31 -15.40 -6.87
CA GLU A 13 1.99 -14.10 -6.90
C GLU A 13 1.16 -12.99 -6.24
N ILE A 14 0.30 -13.36 -5.28
CA ILE A 14 -0.61 -12.41 -4.62
C ILE A 14 0.13 -11.24 -3.95
N PRO A 15 1.25 -11.44 -3.24
CA PRO A 15 2.02 -10.31 -2.70
C PRO A 15 2.53 -9.35 -3.77
N GLN A 16 2.98 -9.85 -4.92
CA GLN A 16 3.44 -9.03 -6.05
C GLN A 16 2.29 -8.26 -6.67
N PHE A 17 1.11 -8.89 -6.79
CA PHE A 17 -0.11 -8.23 -7.25
C PHE A 17 -0.48 -7.04 -6.36
N PHE A 18 -0.53 -7.22 -5.04
CA PHE A 18 -0.86 -6.12 -4.13
C PHE A 18 0.21 -5.03 -4.07
N ARG A 19 1.47 -5.33 -4.40
CA ARG A 19 2.54 -4.33 -4.56
C ARG A 19 2.53 -3.63 -5.92
N GLY A 20 1.77 -4.13 -6.90
CA GLY A 20 1.87 -3.66 -8.27
C GLY A 20 3.22 -3.93 -8.90
N GLN A 21 3.83 -5.08 -8.62
CA GLN A 21 5.14 -5.44 -9.17
C GLN A 21 5.04 -6.21 -10.49
N GLY A 22 6.02 -6.02 -11.36
CA GLY A 22 6.12 -6.73 -12.63
C GLY A 22 4.90 -6.48 -13.52
N GLU A 23 4.25 -7.55 -13.96
CA GLU A 23 3.07 -7.47 -14.84
C GLU A 23 1.81 -6.91 -14.16
N TYR A 24 1.83 -6.76 -12.83
CA TYR A 24 0.71 -6.21 -12.06
C TYR A 24 0.81 -4.69 -11.89
N LEU A 25 1.93 -4.08 -12.30
CA LEU A 25 2.09 -2.63 -12.28
C LEU A 25 1.09 -1.99 -13.25
N THR A 26 0.13 -1.27 -12.69
CA THR A 26 -0.69 -0.31 -13.41
C THR A 26 -0.21 1.08 -13.05
N ARG A 27 0.36 1.82 -14.00
CA ARG A 27 0.86 3.17 -13.76
C ARG A 27 -0.27 4.18 -13.69
N ASP A 28 -0.22 5.03 -12.69
CA ASP A 28 -0.96 6.29 -12.70
C ASP A 28 -0.37 7.21 -13.80
N GLY A 29 -1.24 7.81 -14.61
CA GLY A 29 -0.82 8.60 -15.77
C GLY A 29 -0.11 9.90 -15.41
N ASP A 30 -0.27 10.39 -14.18
CA ASP A 30 0.30 11.65 -13.72
C ASP A 30 1.55 11.44 -12.83
N TRP A 31 1.64 10.30 -12.14
CA TRP A 31 2.67 10.09 -11.10
C TRP A 31 3.60 8.89 -11.35
N ASP A 32 3.40 8.08 -12.39
CA ASP A 32 4.15 6.85 -12.70
C ASP A 32 4.18 5.81 -11.54
N GLU A 33 3.46 6.05 -10.45
CA GLU A 33 3.25 5.16 -9.31
C GLU A 33 2.20 4.08 -9.61
N HIS A 34 2.16 3.01 -8.80
CA HIS A 34 1.12 2.01 -8.96
C HIS A 34 -0.26 2.56 -8.55
N LEU A 35 -1.24 2.50 -9.46
CA LEU A 35 -2.62 2.87 -9.19
C LEU A 35 -3.37 1.74 -8.46
N PHE A 36 -3.20 1.63 -7.14
CA PHE A 36 -3.77 0.55 -6.32
C PHE A 36 -5.31 0.42 -6.42
N CYS A 37 -6.02 1.53 -6.57
CA CYS A 37 -7.49 1.52 -6.57
C CYS A 37 -8.11 0.76 -7.75
N ILE A 38 -7.40 0.67 -8.89
CA ILE A 38 -7.92 0.03 -10.11
C ILE A 38 -8.07 -1.49 -9.98
N ASN A 39 -7.35 -2.09 -9.03
CA ASN A 39 -7.38 -3.54 -8.79
C ASN A 39 -8.70 -3.99 -8.14
N TRP A 40 -9.29 -3.16 -7.28
CA TRP A 40 -10.40 -3.55 -6.41
C TRP A 40 -11.70 -3.89 -7.14
N PRO A 41 -12.15 -3.16 -8.18
CA PRO A 41 -13.30 -3.58 -8.98
C PRO A 41 -13.18 -5.00 -9.53
N GLY A 42 -11.99 -5.38 -10.01
CA GLY A 42 -11.70 -6.72 -10.52
C GLY A 42 -11.78 -7.79 -9.41
N ILE A 43 -11.23 -7.48 -8.23
CA ILE A 43 -11.32 -8.37 -7.05
C ILE A 43 -12.77 -8.57 -6.63
N PHE A 44 -13.58 -7.50 -6.55
CA PHE A 44 -15.00 -7.62 -6.19
C PHE A 44 -15.81 -8.41 -7.23
N ALA A 45 -15.52 -8.23 -8.53
CA ALA A 45 -16.12 -9.05 -9.57
C ALA A 45 -15.75 -10.53 -9.41
N TYR A 46 -14.49 -10.82 -9.12
CA TYR A 46 -14.02 -12.18 -8.87
C TYR A 46 -14.75 -12.83 -7.68
N MET A 47 -14.85 -12.13 -6.55
CA MET A 47 -15.54 -12.65 -5.37
C MET A 47 -17.04 -12.91 -5.61
N ARG A 48 -17.70 -12.08 -6.42
CA ARG A 48 -19.11 -12.29 -6.78
C ARG A 48 -19.29 -13.59 -7.59
N ASP A 49 -18.34 -13.88 -8.49
CA ASP A 49 -18.47 -14.94 -9.48
C ASP A 49 -17.86 -16.28 -9.00
N ASN A 50 -17.15 -16.30 -7.87
CA ASN A 50 -16.45 -17.47 -7.33
C ASN A 50 -16.85 -17.73 -5.87
N ALA A 51 -17.39 -18.93 -5.59
CA ALA A 51 -17.93 -19.28 -4.28
C ALA A 51 -16.90 -19.24 -3.13
N ASP A 52 -15.63 -19.49 -3.44
CA ASP A 52 -14.50 -19.45 -2.51
C ASP A 52 -13.70 -18.14 -2.56
N GLY A 53 -14.14 -17.17 -3.37
CA GLY A 53 -13.40 -15.93 -3.63
C GLY A 53 -13.13 -15.10 -2.38
N GLU A 54 -14.07 -15.04 -1.43
CA GLU A 54 -13.86 -14.33 -0.15
C GLU A 54 -12.74 -14.97 0.67
N GLN A 55 -12.72 -16.31 0.76
CA GLN A 55 -11.70 -17.05 1.48
C GLN A 55 -10.32 -16.88 0.82
N GLN A 56 -10.27 -16.97 -0.51
CA GLN A 56 -9.04 -16.79 -1.27
C GLN A 56 -8.49 -15.36 -1.13
N LEU A 57 -9.35 -14.34 -1.18
CA LEU A 57 -8.92 -12.96 -0.94
C LEU A 57 -8.41 -12.79 0.49
N SER A 58 -9.12 -13.31 1.50
CA SER A 58 -8.68 -13.21 2.89
C SER A 58 -7.31 -13.86 3.10
N ALA A 59 -7.11 -15.09 2.60
CA ALA A 59 -5.84 -15.80 2.71
C ALA A 59 -4.72 -15.09 1.92
N GLY A 60 -5.02 -14.62 0.71
CA GLY A 60 -4.08 -13.88 -0.12
C GLY A 60 -3.66 -12.54 0.48
N PHE A 61 -4.60 -11.78 1.02
CA PHE A 61 -4.31 -10.51 1.68
C PHE A 61 -3.53 -10.72 2.99
N GLU A 62 -3.81 -11.79 3.73
CA GLU A 62 -3.00 -12.18 4.88
C GLU A 62 -1.54 -12.47 4.48
N LEU A 63 -1.32 -13.26 3.43
CA LEU A 63 0.03 -13.49 2.88
C LEU A 63 0.75 -12.19 2.52
N TYR A 64 0.04 -11.27 1.85
CA TYR A 64 0.56 -9.95 1.52
C TYR A 64 0.98 -9.17 2.79
N VAL A 65 0.09 -9.05 3.79
CA VAL A 65 0.38 -8.35 5.06
C VAL A 65 1.58 -8.95 5.78
N TYR A 66 1.72 -10.27 5.79
CA TYR A 66 2.88 -10.92 6.40
C TYR A 66 4.18 -10.68 5.62
N SER A 67 4.10 -10.46 4.31
CA SER A 67 5.25 -10.09 3.49
C SER A 67 5.69 -8.62 3.63
N ILE A 68 4.86 -7.74 4.23
CA ILE A 68 5.16 -6.31 4.37
C ILE A 68 6.32 -6.06 5.35
N GLU A 69 7.33 -5.35 4.88
CA GLU A 69 8.48 -4.87 5.64
C GLU A 69 8.28 -3.45 6.19
N GLU A 70 9.17 -3.01 7.09
CA GLU A 70 9.20 -1.63 7.59
C GLU A 70 9.93 -0.73 6.59
N SER A 71 9.31 -0.52 5.43
CA SER A 71 9.77 0.42 4.40
C SER A 71 8.65 1.40 4.02
N PHE A 72 9.03 2.58 3.52
CA PHE A 72 8.06 3.58 3.05
C PHE A 72 7.20 3.02 1.92
N GLU A 73 7.80 2.33 0.96
CA GLU A 73 7.11 1.72 -0.19
C GLU A 73 6.06 0.69 0.25
N ASP A 74 6.46 -0.28 1.07
CA ASP A 74 5.57 -1.36 1.50
C ASP A 74 4.41 -0.83 2.36
N CYS A 75 4.69 0.11 3.27
CA CYS A 75 3.66 0.67 4.13
C CYS A 75 2.75 1.68 3.41
N PHE A 76 3.28 2.42 2.43
CA PHE A 76 2.48 3.25 1.53
C PHE A 76 1.54 2.36 0.71
N GLY A 77 2.06 1.33 0.06
CA GLY A 77 1.24 0.38 -0.69
C GLY A 77 0.18 -0.31 0.16
N LEU A 78 0.49 -0.67 1.41
CA LEU A 78 -0.51 -1.20 2.35
C LEU A 78 -1.62 -0.19 2.60
N ARG A 79 -1.28 1.08 2.88
CA ARG A 79 -2.25 2.16 3.09
C ARG A 79 -3.14 2.37 1.86
N GLU A 80 -2.55 2.42 0.67
CA GLU A 80 -3.29 2.64 -0.58
C GLU A 80 -4.18 1.45 -0.94
N ASN A 81 -3.76 0.22 -0.65
CA ASN A 81 -4.62 -0.95 -0.77
C ASN A 81 -5.84 -0.87 0.17
N LEU A 82 -5.66 -0.46 1.43
CA LEU A 82 -6.77 -0.27 2.36
C LEU A 82 -7.73 0.83 1.89
N PHE A 83 -7.18 1.96 1.42
CA PHE A 83 -7.99 3.04 0.85
C PHE A 83 -8.78 2.56 -0.37
N GLY A 84 -8.12 1.88 -1.32
CA GLY A 84 -8.75 1.30 -2.50
C GLY A 84 -9.86 0.31 -2.15
N TYR A 85 -9.64 -0.55 -1.15
CA TYR A 85 -10.65 -1.47 -0.64
C TYR A 85 -11.89 -0.73 -0.15
N TYR A 86 -11.74 0.18 0.82
CA TYR A 86 -12.89 0.82 1.46
C TYR A 86 -13.63 1.78 0.52
N SER A 87 -12.90 2.52 -0.32
CA SER A 87 -13.49 3.41 -1.33
C SER A 87 -14.29 2.64 -2.39
N THR A 88 -13.81 1.47 -2.82
CA THR A 88 -14.51 0.62 -3.80
C THR A 88 -15.68 -0.14 -3.18
N ARG A 89 -15.48 -0.71 -1.98
CA ARG A 89 -16.48 -1.53 -1.27
C ARG A 89 -17.80 -0.79 -1.11
N ALA A 90 -17.76 0.48 -0.73
CA ALA A 90 -18.95 1.29 -0.50
C ALA A 90 -19.92 1.32 -1.69
N ARG A 91 -19.42 1.19 -2.92
CA ARG A 91 -20.22 1.15 -4.15
C ARG A 91 -20.50 -0.26 -4.64
N TRP A 92 -19.51 -1.15 -4.56
CA TRP A 92 -19.58 -2.48 -5.20
C TRP A 92 -20.19 -3.56 -4.32
N ALA A 93 -20.02 -3.45 -3.01
CA ALA A 93 -20.50 -4.43 -2.04
C ALA A 93 -20.92 -3.75 -0.72
N PRO A 94 -21.87 -2.78 -0.75
CA PRO A 94 -22.23 -1.99 0.43
C PRO A 94 -22.81 -2.84 1.58
N ALA A 95 -23.41 -3.99 1.26
CA ALA A 95 -24.03 -4.89 2.21
C ALA A 95 -23.16 -6.13 2.56
N SER A 96 -21.98 -6.29 1.95
CA SER A 96 -21.12 -7.43 2.28
C SER A 96 -20.53 -7.28 3.68
N THR A 97 -20.06 -8.37 4.28
CA THR A 97 -19.27 -8.22 5.50
C THR A 97 -17.92 -7.57 5.18
N ASP A 98 -17.37 -6.84 6.14
CA ASP A 98 -16.02 -6.27 6.01
C ASP A 98 -14.98 -7.40 6.13
N LEU A 99 -14.38 -7.75 5.01
CA LEU A 99 -13.38 -8.81 4.87
C LEU A 99 -12.11 -8.48 5.65
N LEU A 100 -11.70 -7.20 5.66
CA LEU A 100 -10.50 -6.78 6.39
C LEU A 100 -10.75 -6.78 7.91
N ALA A 101 -11.98 -6.47 8.34
CA ALA A 101 -12.37 -6.64 9.74
C ALA A 101 -12.36 -8.12 10.18
N GLN A 102 -12.61 -9.05 9.26
CA GLN A 102 -12.62 -10.49 9.54
C GLN A 102 -11.24 -11.16 9.56
N LEU A 103 -10.17 -10.48 9.12
CA LEU A 103 -8.81 -11.03 9.16
C LEU A 103 -8.41 -11.53 10.57
N PRO A 104 -7.53 -12.54 10.68
CA PRO A 104 -7.04 -13.00 11.98
C PRO A 104 -6.48 -11.86 12.84
N ALA A 105 -6.73 -11.90 14.15
CA ALA A 105 -6.29 -10.85 15.07
C ALA A 105 -4.77 -10.54 14.99
N PRO A 106 -3.87 -11.54 14.83
CA PRO A 106 -2.45 -11.26 14.59
C PRO A 106 -2.19 -10.48 13.30
N CYS A 107 -2.87 -10.81 12.20
CA CYS A 107 -2.79 -10.11 10.92
C CYS A 107 -3.23 -8.64 11.06
N ARG A 108 -4.39 -8.38 11.69
CA ARG A 108 -4.85 -7.00 11.94
C ARG A 108 -3.88 -6.20 12.81
N ARG A 109 -3.29 -6.82 13.84
CA ARG A 109 -2.25 -6.15 14.66
C ARG A 109 -1.03 -5.78 13.82
N ARG A 110 -0.61 -6.65 12.90
CA ARG A 110 0.51 -6.39 12.00
C ARG A 110 0.23 -5.19 11.08
N ILE A 111 -0.98 -5.10 10.51
CA ILE A 111 -1.41 -3.93 9.73
C ILE A 111 -1.26 -2.65 10.56
N VAL A 112 -1.83 -2.63 11.77
CA VAL A 112 -1.75 -1.46 12.67
C VAL A 112 -0.30 -1.10 12.99
N GLN A 113 0.55 -2.09 13.27
CA GLN A 113 1.97 -1.86 13.55
C GLN A 113 2.70 -1.21 12.36
N ARG A 114 2.51 -1.74 11.15
CA ARG A 114 3.15 -1.22 9.93
C ARG A 114 2.70 0.20 9.60
N LEU A 115 1.40 0.49 9.69
CA LEU A 115 0.87 1.83 9.47
C LEU A 115 1.29 2.82 10.56
N SER A 116 1.39 2.36 11.82
CA SER A 116 1.87 3.20 12.92
C SER A 116 3.34 3.55 12.74
N TRP A 117 4.17 2.59 12.34
CA TRP A 117 5.56 2.83 11.99
C TRP A 117 5.68 3.85 10.84
N TYR A 118 4.91 3.67 9.77
CA TYR A 118 4.91 4.58 8.62
C TYR A 118 4.51 6.01 9.01
N ARG A 119 3.43 6.15 9.77
CA ARG A 119 3.02 7.44 10.32
C ARG A 119 4.13 8.08 11.16
N TRP A 120 4.75 7.30 12.04
CA TRP A 120 5.84 7.79 12.89
C TRP A 120 7.04 8.25 12.05
N GLN A 121 7.40 7.54 10.99
CA GLN A 121 8.48 7.96 10.08
C GLN A 121 8.16 9.28 9.40
N LEU A 122 6.95 9.46 8.87
CA LEU A 122 6.51 10.71 8.26
C LEU A 122 6.59 11.88 9.23
N GLU A 123 5.97 11.74 10.41
CA GLU A 123 5.93 12.80 11.43
C GLU A 123 7.34 13.16 11.93
N ASN A 124 8.22 12.15 12.10
CA ASN A 124 9.58 12.40 12.52
C ASN A 124 10.44 13.00 11.42
N HIS A 125 10.31 12.58 10.16
CA HIS A 125 11.03 13.21 9.07
C HIS A 125 10.62 14.68 8.91
N THR A 126 9.32 14.97 8.91
CA THR A 126 8.83 16.37 8.86
C THR A 126 9.38 17.22 10.01
N ARG A 127 9.46 16.67 11.22
CA ARG A 127 9.97 17.39 12.39
C ARG A 127 11.49 17.51 12.42
N LEU A 128 12.21 16.43 12.10
CA LEU A 128 13.66 16.33 12.29
C LEU A 128 14.45 16.89 11.12
N LEU A 129 13.91 16.90 9.89
CA LEU A 129 14.64 17.43 8.74
C LEU A 129 15.05 18.90 8.93
N PRO A 130 14.15 19.82 9.33
CA PRO A 130 14.55 21.22 9.56
C PRO A 130 15.54 21.38 10.72
N GLU A 131 15.37 20.61 11.80
CA GLU A 131 16.27 20.66 12.96
C GLU A 131 17.68 20.14 12.63
N ARG A 132 17.77 19.10 11.80
CA ARG A 132 19.06 18.60 11.29
C ARG A 132 19.71 19.62 10.36
N ALA A 133 18.94 20.22 9.46
CA ALA A 133 19.40 21.29 8.58
C ALA A 133 19.97 22.48 9.37
N ARG A 134 19.27 22.91 10.43
CA ARG A 134 19.73 23.96 11.36
C ARG A 134 21.06 23.60 12.02
N ARG A 135 21.20 22.39 12.57
CA ARG A 135 22.45 21.94 13.20
C ARG A 135 23.60 21.85 12.20
N MET A 136 23.34 21.34 11.00
CA MET A 136 24.33 21.32 9.93
C MET A 136 24.83 22.73 9.58
N ALA A 137 23.93 23.72 9.54
CA ALA A 137 24.31 25.12 9.34
C ALA A 137 25.21 25.64 10.47
N GLU A 138 24.88 25.32 11.73
CA GLU A 138 25.67 25.67 12.92
C GLU A 138 27.07 25.04 12.90
N ASP A 139 27.18 23.83 12.35
CA ASP A 139 28.42 23.08 12.18
C ASP A 139 29.20 23.48 10.90
N GLY A 140 28.71 24.47 10.14
CA GLY A 140 29.40 25.05 8.98
C GLY A 140 29.17 24.32 7.65
N ALA A 141 28.10 23.53 7.52
CA ALA A 141 27.73 22.92 6.25
C ALA A 141 27.35 23.97 5.19
N ALA A 142 27.67 23.70 3.93
CA ALA A 142 27.30 24.58 2.81
C ALA A 142 25.79 24.54 2.54
N ALA A 143 25.23 25.67 2.08
CA ALA A 143 23.80 25.83 1.84
C ALA A 143 23.22 24.81 0.85
N GLU A 144 24.01 24.39 -0.15
CA GLU A 144 23.62 23.36 -1.13
C GLU A 144 23.28 21.99 -0.53
N PHE A 145 23.71 21.71 0.70
CA PHE A 145 23.39 20.47 1.44
C PHE A 145 22.28 20.66 2.48
N ILE A 146 21.78 21.88 2.66
CA ILE A 146 20.80 22.28 3.67
C ILE A 146 19.48 22.65 2.99
N ASP A 147 19.55 23.45 1.94
CA ASP A 147 18.41 23.98 1.18
C ASP A 147 18.17 23.11 -0.07
N LEU A 148 17.96 21.82 0.16
CA LEU A 148 17.68 20.89 -0.93
C LEU A 148 16.34 21.27 -1.60
N PRO A 149 16.29 21.32 -2.95
CA PRO A 149 15.05 21.57 -3.64
C PRO A 149 14.07 20.42 -3.40
N ALA A 150 12.76 20.74 -3.38
CA ALA A 150 11.70 19.76 -3.17
C ALA A 150 11.62 18.71 -4.29
N SER A 151 12.19 19.00 -5.46
CA SER A 151 12.36 18.07 -6.57
C SER A 151 13.83 18.08 -7.00
N PRO A 152 14.44 16.91 -7.28
CA PRO A 152 15.80 16.84 -7.81
C PRO A 152 15.94 17.46 -9.21
N TYR A 153 14.82 17.83 -9.84
CA TYR A 153 14.75 18.44 -11.17
C TYR A 153 14.21 19.88 -11.14
N ALA A 154 14.12 20.50 -9.96
CA ALA A 154 13.69 21.90 -9.80
C ALA A 154 14.77 22.90 -10.23
#